data_AF-A0A378UZ77-F1
#
_entry.id   AF-A0A378UZ77-F1
#
_cell.length_a   1.000
_cell.length_b   1.000
_cell.length_c   1.000
_cell.angle_alpha   90.00
_cell.angle_beta   90.00
_cell.angle_gamma   90.00
#
_symmetry.space_group_name_H-M   'P 1'
#
loop_
_entity.id
_entity.type
_entity.pdbx_description
1 polymer ?
#
loop_
_entity_poly.entity_id
_entity_poly.type
_entity_poly.pdbx_seq_one_letter_code
_entity_poly.pdbx_strand_id
1 'polypeptide(L)'
;MIHELPAGIRVGVDTPTDAVTFTLTERPSTDRRAVTVDSVQRALDELTERCQTWPQAAAVCDDVLRSFDPGVPTRAGVITESLAYSTLQSGGEFARWLADRGPATAPLLPDPVQAHRDGNTLRVRFNRPQRHNAFSTDARGALLEALEVARLDPSVDEVVLGGNGRSFCSGGDLAEFGTLTDPASAHLARTRHSPALVLAELTERLGRRCRAEVHGQVLGSGLEMAAYCGWVRCDPDAVIGLPELALGLIPGAGGTVSITRRIGRWRTAYLVLSGHTIDAATAQTWGLVDEVRPETVTLR
;
A
#
# COMPACT_ATOMS: atom_id res chain seq x y z
N MET A 1 26.20 7.37 11.17
CA MET A 1 26.96 6.95 9.96
C MET A 1 26.00 6.91 8.78
N ILE A 2 26.46 7.10 7.53
CA ILE A 2 25.62 6.92 6.33
C ILE A 2 26.24 5.80 5.50
N HIS A 3 25.42 4.82 5.13
CA HIS A 3 25.76 3.71 4.25
C HIS A 3 25.13 3.95 2.89
N GLU A 4 25.88 3.75 1.82
CA GLU A 4 25.38 3.75 0.45
C GLU A 4 25.23 2.31 0.00
N LEU A 5 23.99 1.91 -0.25
CA LEU A 5 23.62 0.59 -0.72
C LEU A 5 23.51 0.63 -2.26
N PRO A 6 23.40 -0.53 -2.91
CA PRO A 6 23.12 -0.61 -4.35
C PRO A 6 21.88 0.19 -4.74
N ALA A 7 21.80 0.56 -6.02
CA ALA A 7 20.79 1.46 -6.56
C ALA A 7 20.84 2.91 -6.02
N GLY A 8 21.93 3.30 -5.33
CA GLY A 8 22.09 4.65 -4.77
C GLY A 8 21.27 4.88 -3.49
N ILE A 9 20.73 3.82 -2.88
CA ILE A 9 19.93 3.92 -1.66
C ILE A 9 20.84 4.32 -0.50
N ARG A 10 20.49 5.41 0.20
CA ARG A 10 21.29 5.92 1.31
C ARG A 10 20.62 5.62 2.63
N VAL A 11 21.28 4.91 3.53
CA VAL A 11 20.74 4.54 4.85
C VAL A 11 21.56 5.19 5.96
N GLY A 12 20.91 6.00 6.79
CA GLY A 12 21.52 6.55 8.00
C GLY A 12 21.50 5.54 9.15
N VAL A 13 22.40 5.71 10.12
CA VAL A 13 22.38 4.98 11.39
C VAL A 13 22.32 5.98 12.55
N ASP A 14 21.38 5.72 13.47
CA ASP A 14 21.09 6.43 14.72
C ASP A 14 20.59 7.87 14.64
N THR A 15 21.23 8.71 13.83
CA THR A 15 20.89 10.14 13.77
C THR A 15 19.99 10.42 12.56
N PRO A 16 18.69 10.72 12.77
CA PRO A 16 17.76 10.90 11.66
C PRO A 16 18.09 12.16 10.85
N THR A 17 17.99 12.06 9.52
CA THR A 17 18.26 13.18 8.61
C THR A 17 17.44 13.06 7.34
N ASP A 18 17.08 14.21 6.74
CA ASP A 18 16.35 14.26 5.47
C ASP A 18 17.24 13.90 4.27
N ALA A 19 18.57 13.88 4.43
CA ALA A 19 19.50 13.59 3.33
C ALA A 19 19.46 12.12 2.86
N VAL A 20 19.03 11.19 3.72
CA VAL A 20 19.01 9.74 3.46
C VAL A 20 17.61 9.26 3.08
N THR A 21 17.53 8.04 2.55
CA THR A 21 16.26 7.36 2.20
C THR A 21 15.48 6.99 3.46
N PHE A 22 16.17 6.48 4.48
CA PHE A 22 15.71 6.36 5.87
C PHE A 22 16.89 6.16 6.82
N THR A 23 16.64 6.25 8.12
CA THR A 23 17.62 5.97 9.18
C THR A 23 17.21 4.72 9.93
N LEU A 24 18.16 3.83 10.22
CA LEU A 24 17.96 2.67 11.10
C LEU A 24 18.50 2.98 12.50
N THR A 25 17.84 2.43 13.52
CA THR A 25 18.32 2.49 14.90
C THR A 25 17.82 1.29 15.69
N GLU A 26 18.58 0.86 16.69
CA GLU A 26 18.14 -0.18 17.65
C GLU A 26 17.44 0.44 18.86
N ARG A 27 17.37 1.77 18.92
CA ARG A 27 16.72 2.52 20.00
C ARG A 27 15.30 2.93 19.60
N PRO A 28 14.33 2.91 20.53
CA PRO A 28 13.01 3.45 20.25
C PRO A 28 13.08 4.89 19.76
N SER A 29 12.38 5.19 18.66
CA SER A 29 12.33 6.53 18.08
C SER A 29 10.92 6.88 17.62
N THR A 30 10.48 8.09 17.99
CA THR A 30 9.24 8.68 17.48
C THR A 30 9.45 9.47 16.19
N ASP A 31 10.70 9.77 15.81
CA ASP A 31 11.02 10.47 14.57
C ASP A 31 10.73 9.55 13.37
N ARG A 32 9.80 9.95 12.51
CA ARG A 32 9.40 9.21 11.31
C ARG A 32 10.52 8.97 10.30
N ARG A 33 11.63 9.71 10.40
CA ARG A 33 12.83 9.51 9.57
C ARG A 33 13.65 8.30 10.03
N ALA A 34 13.41 7.82 11.24
CA ALA A 34 14.04 6.64 11.81
C ALA A 34 13.07 5.46 11.93
N VAL A 35 13.62 4.27 11.66
CA VAL A 35 12.96 2.98 11.80
C VAL A 35 13.72 2.19 12.85
N THR A 36 13.00 1.76 13.88
CA THR A 36 13.56 0.92 14.93
C THR A 36 13.59 -0.53 14.44
N VAL A 37 14.75 -1.17 14.53
CA VAL A 37 15.01 -2.55 14.11
C VAL A 37 15.76 -3.30 15.21
N ASP A 38 15.62 -4.63 15.27
CA ASP A 38 16.30 -5.45 16.29
C ASP A 38 17.82 -5.45 16.14
N SER A 39 18.31 -5.38 14.90
CA SER A 39 19.73 -5.27 14.59
C SER A 39 19.95 -4.40 13.36
N VAL A 40 20.67 -3.29 13.52
CA VAL A 40 21.02 -2.40 12.41
C VAL A 40 21.89 -3.13 11.38
N GLN A 41 22.85 -3.93 11.83
CA GLN A 41 23.74 -4.65 10.92
C GLN A 41 22.97 -5.65 10.06
N ARG A 42 22.09 -6.47 10.67
CA ARG A 42 21.26 -7.43 9.92
C ARG A 42 20.36 -6.73 8.91
N ALA A 43 19.70 -5.65 9.32
CA ALA A 43 18.83 -4.88 8.44
C ALA A 43 19.61 -4.28 7.25
N LEU A 44 20.83 -3.79 7.47
CA LEU A 44 21.69 -3.30 6.39
C LEU A 44 22.08 -4.41 5.40
N ASP A 45 22.41 -5.61 5.90
CA ASP A 45 22.80 -6.74 5.06
C ASP A 45 21.61 -7.20 4.19
N GLU A 46 20.42 -7.36 4.78
CA GLU A 46 19.18 -7.73 4.08
C GLU A 46 18.79 -6.67 3.03
N LEU A 47 18.84 -5.39 3.38
CA LEU A 47 18.57 -4.29 2.46
C LEU A 47 19.58 -4.26 1.30
N THR A 48 20.85 -4.54 1.58
CA THR A 48 21.88 -4.62 0.55
C THR A 48 21.55 -5.70 -0.46
N GLU A 49 21.28 -6.93 -0.02
CA GLU A 49 20.92 -8.06 -0.89
C GLU A 49 19.67 -7.76 -1.74
N ARG A 50 18.64 -7.17 -1.12
CA ARG A 50 17.41 -6.81 -1.82
C ARG A 50 17.65 -5.73 -2.88
N CYS A 51 18.42 -4.70 -2.57
CA CYS A 51 18.76 -3.64 -3.53
C CYS A 51 19.71 -4.14 -4.64
N GLN A 52 20.51 -5.19 -4.39
CA GLN A 52 21.28 -5.88 -5.44
C GLN A 52 20.37 -6.70 -6.37
N THR A 53 19.33 -7.30 -5.80
CA THR A 53 18.39 -8.15 -6.54
C THR A 53 17.42 -7.31 -7.38
N TRP A 54 16.98 -6.16 -6.87
CA TRP A 54 15.98 -5.28 -7.48
C TRP A 54 16.43 -3.81 -7.61
N PRO A 55 17.60 -3.54 -8.22
CA PRO A 55 18.18 -2.21 -8.24
C PRO A 55 17.32 -1.14 -8.95
N GLN A 56 16.64 -1.49 -10.04
CA GLN A 56 15.81 -0.55 -10.80
C GLN A 56 14.56 -0.16 -10.01
N ALA A 57 13.83 -1.16 -9.48
CA ALA A 57 12.67 -0.91 -8.65
C ALA A 57 13.02 -0.14 -7.37
N ALA A 58 14.18 -0.44 -6.75
CA ALA A 58 14.66 0.26 -5.57
C ALA A 58 14.96 1.74 -5.85
N ALA A 59 15.74 2.04 -6.90
CA ALA A 59 16.06 3.42 -7.29
C ALA A 59 14.79 4.23 -7.62
N VAL A 60 13.91 3.66 -8.45
CA VAL A 60 12.65 4.30 -8.83
C VAL A 60 11.75 4.53 -7.62
N CYS A 61 11.73 3.61 -6.65
CA CYS A 61 11.01 3.81 -5.39
C CYS A 61 11.52 5.03 -4.63
N ASP A 62 12.84 5.15 -4.44
CA ASP A 62 13.44 6.29 -3.75
C ASP A 62 13.16 7.61 -4.49
N ASP A 63 13.28 7.63 -5.81
CA ASP A 63 12.97 8.81 -6.64
C ASP A 63 11.52 9.26 -6.50
N VAL A 64 10.56 8.33 -6.61
CA VAL A 64 9.14 8.64 -6.44
C VAL A 64 8.87 9.19 -5.04
N LEU A 65 9.40 8.55 -4.00
CA LEU A 65 9.20 8.98 -2.61
C LEU A 65 9.92 10.29 -2.26
N ARG A 66 11.03 10.62 -2.92
CA ARG A 66 11.72 11.92 -2.78
C ARG A 66 11.04 13.04 -3.54
N SER A 67 10.40 12.73 -4.66
CA SER A 67 9.59 13.69 -5.43
C SER A 67 8.23 13.99 -4.79
N PHE A 68 7.84 13.20 -3.79
CA PHE A 68 6.58 13.39 -3.07
C PHE A 68 6.56 14.73 -2.31
N ASP A 69 5.59 15.57 -2.65
CA ASP A 69 5.24 16.78 -1.92
C ASP A 69 3.85 16.60 -1.27
N PRO A 70 3.75 16.61 0.08
CA PRO A 70 2.47 16.47 0.76
C PRO A 70 1.48 17.61 0.46
N GLY A 71 1.95 18.77 0.01
CA GLY A 71 1.12 19.92 -0.34
C GLY A 71 0.45 19.81 -1.72
N VAL A 72 0.85 18.86 -2.55
CA VAL A 72 0.33 18.72 -3.92
C VAL A 72 -0.94 17.83 -3.94
N PRO A 73 -1.92 18.12 -4.83
CA PRO A 73 -3.12 17.30 -4.98
C PRO A 73 -2.82 15.82 -5.22
N THR A 74 -3.64 14.94 -4.65
CA THR A 74 -3.52 13.47 -4.76
C THR A 74 -3.31 13.00 -6.20
N ARG A 75 -4.01 13.62 -7.16
CA ARG A 75 -3.93 13.27 -8.59
C ARG A 75 -2.52 13.36 -9.14
N ALA A 76 -1.73 14.36 -8.77
CA ALA A 76 -0.37 14.50 -9.28
C ALA A 76 0.52 13.36 -8.78
N GLY A 77 0.44 13.02 -7.49
CA GLY A 77 1.17 11.89 -6.92
C GLY A 77 0.78 10.55 -7.55
N VAL A 78 -0.52 10.31 -7.76
CA VAL A 78 -1.01 9.11 -8.45
C VAL A 78 -0.52 9.04 -9.90
N ILE A 79 -0.41 10.18 -10.60
CA ILE A 79 0.18 10.22 -11.95
C ILE A 79 1.67 9.85 -11.92
N THR A 80 2.44 10.45 -11.01
CA THR A 80 3.88 10.17 -10.85
C THR A 80 4.12 8.68 -10.55
N GLU A 81 3.41 8.14 -9.56
CA GLU A 81 3.47 6.72 -9.21
C GLU A 81 3.10 5.83 -10.41
N SER A 82 2.00 6.18 -11.10
CA SER A 82 1.51 5.41 -12.23
C SER A 82 2.50 5.39 -13.40
N LEU A 83 3.18 6.51 -13.69
CA LEU A 83 4.22 6.56 -14.71
C LEU A 83 5.42 5.69 -14.31
N ALA A 84 5.92 5.84 -13.08
CA ALA A 84 7.01 5.03 -12.54
C ALA A 84 6.70 3.52 -12.57
N TYR A 85 5.51 3.13 -12.11
CA TYR A 85 5.04 1.75 -12.16
C TYR A 85 4.97 1.23 -13.60
N SER A 86 4.48 2.03 -14.56
CA SER A 86 4.46 1.65 -15.98
C SER A 86 5.86 1.44 -16.56
N THR A 87 6.83 2.25 -16.17
CA THR A 87 8.23 2.08 -16.57
C THR A 87 8.79 0.76 -16.02
N LEU A 88 8.55 0.45 -14.74
CA LEU A 88 9.01 -0.79 -14.11
C LEU A 88 8.31 -2.05 -14.67
N GLN A 89 7.01 -1.98 -14.97
CA GLN A 89 6.28 -3.04 -15.67
C GLN A 89 6.89 -3.40 -17.04
N SER A 90 7.59 -2.45 -17.66
CA SER A 90 8.26 -2.66 -18.96
C SER A 90 9.73 -3.04 -18.78
N GLY A 91 10.21 -3.13 -17.54
CA GLY A 91 11.60 -3.34 -17.17
C GLY A 91 11.99 -4.81 -17.09
N GLY A 92 13.31 -5.05 -17.11
CA GLY A 92 13.88 -6.40 -17.08
C GLY A 92 13.65 -7.13 -15.75
N GLU A 93 13.54 -6.41 -14.64
CA GLU A 93 13.27 -6.99 -13.31
C GLU A 93 11.90 -7.65 -13.25
N PHE A 94 10.86 -6.93 -13.65
CA PHE A 94 9.50 -7.48 -13.70
C PHE A 94 9.37 -8.61 -14.73
N ALA A 95 10.03 -8.47 -15.90
CA ALA A 95 10.08 -9.54 -16.89
C ALA A 95 10.73 -10.82 -16.36
N ARG A 96 11.85 -10.70 -15.62
CA ARG A 96 12.50 -11.83 -14.95
C ARG A 96 11.57 -12.47 -13.92
N TRP A 97 10.91 -11.67 -13.08
CA TRP A 97 9.95 -12.18 -12.10
C TRP A 97 8.79 -12.95 -12.76
N LEU A 98 8.25 -12.43 -13.86
CA LEU A 98 7.20 -13.12 -14.62
C LEU A 98 7.67 -14.47 -15.17
N ALA A 99 8.91 -14.53 -15.67
CA ALA A 99 9.50 -15.77 -16.18
C ALA A 99 9.70 -16.80 -15.04
N ASP A 100 10.20 -16.38 -13.89
CA ASP A 100 10.46 -17.25 -12.73
C ASP A 100 9.16 -17.79 -12.10
N ARG A 101 8.12 -16.95 -12.02
CA ARG A 101 6.81 -17.34 -11.46
C ARG A 101 6.07 -18.35 -12.34
N GLY A 102 6.24 -18.25 -13.66
CA GLY A 102 5.51 -19.04 -14.63
C GLY A 102 4.07 -18.54 -14.88
N PRO A 103 3.31 -19.25 -15.75
CA PRO A 103 1.98 -18.86 -16.16
C PRO A 103 0.97 -18.99 -15.00
N ALA A 104 0.00 -18.07 -14.97
CA ALA A 104 -1.11 -18.13 -14.04
C ALA A 104 -2.40 -17.66 -14.72
N THR A 105 -3.52 -18.20 -14.27
CA THR A 105 -4.86 -17.79 -14.74
C THR A 105 -5.61 -17.23 -13.56
N ALA A 106 -6.08 -15.99 -13.68
CA ALA A 106 -6.94 -15.38 -12.66
C ALA A 106 -8.31 -16.08 -12.68
N PRO A 107 -8.79 -16.62 -11.54
CA PRO A 107 -10.13 -17.18 -11.50
C PRO A 107 -11.15 -16.06 -11.56
N LEU A 108 -12.17 -16.24 -12.40
CA LEU A 108 -13.36 -15.41 -12.40
C LEU A 108 -14.19 -15.72 -11.16
N LEU A 109 -14.34 -14.73 -10.29
CA LEU A 109 -15.11 -14.84 -9.06
C LEU A 109 -16.18 -13.76 -9.09
N PRO A 110 -17.48 -14.12 -9.03
CA PRO A 110 -18.55 -13.13 -9.06
C PRO A 110 -18.49 -12.24 -7.81
N ASP A 111 -19.03 -11.03 -7.95
CA ASP A 111 -19.18 -10.04 -6.87
C ASP A 111 -17.88 -9.80 -6.07
N PRO A 112 -16.77 -9.39 -6.72
CA PRO A 112 -15.47 -9.23 -6.07
C PRO A 112 -15.45 -8.13 -5.00
N VAL A 113 -16.46 -7.25 -5.01
CA VAL A 113 -16.77 -6.26 -3.98
C VAL A 113 -18.27 -6.28 -3.70
N GLN A 114 -18.64 -6.23 -2.43
CA GLN A 114 -20.03 -6.10 -1.98
C GLN A 114 -20.25 -4.75 -1.33
N ALA A 115 -21.28 -4.03 -1.77
CA ALA A 115 -21.67 -2.76 -1.20
C ALA A 115 -23.09 -2.86 -0.60
N HIS A 116 -23.24 -2.39 0.63
CA HIS A 116 -24.52 -2.34 1.33
C HIS A 116 -24.68 -0.99 2.01
N ARG A 117 -25.84 -0.35 1.80
CA ARG A 117 -26.19 0.90 2.46
C ARG A 117 -27.12 0.66 3.63
N ASP A 118 -26.75 1.16 4.80
CA ASP A 118 -27.56 1.16 6.03
C ASP A 118 -27.76 2.60 6.49
N GLY A 119 -28.97 3.14 6.30
CA GLY A 119 -29.23 4.57 6.48
C GLY A 119 -28.29 5.42 5.62
N ASN A 120 -27.49 6.28 6.26
CA ASN A 120 -26.52 7.16 5.60
C ASN A 120 -25.11 6.54 5.48
N THR A 121 -24.93 5.30 5.96
CA THR A 121 -23.64 4.60 5.94
C THR A 121 -23.55 3.68 4.73
N LEU A 122 -22.53 3.87 3.89
CA LEU A 122 -22.17 2.92 2.84
C LEU A 122 -21.06 1.99 3.34
N ARG A 123 -21.36 0.69 3.43
CA ARG A 123 -20.39 -0.36 3.76
C ARG A 123 -19.93 -1.03 2.48
N VAL A 124 -18.63 -0.97 2.21
CA VAL A 124 -18.00 -1.54 1.02
C VAL A 124 -17.00 -2.60 1.47
N ARG A 125 -17.13 -3.84 0.98
CA ARG A 125 -16.29 -4.96 1.42
C ARG A 125 -15.67 -5.68 0.23
N PHE A 126 -14.36 -5.91 0.26
CA PHE A 126 -13.73 -6.85 -0.66
C PHE A 126 -14.30 -8.26 -0.42
N ASN A 127 -14.59 -8.99 -1.49
CA ASN A 127 -15.34 -10.24 -1.43
C ASN A 127 -14.73 -11.31 -2.36
N ARG A 128 -13.45 -11.59 -2.15
CA ARG A 128 -12.75 -12.76 -2.73
C ARG A 128 -12.04 -13.54 -1.59
N PRO A 129 -12.76 -13.96 -0.53
CA PRO A 129 -12.16 -14.48 0.71
C PRO A 129 -11.23 -15.69 0.48
N GLN A 130 -11.54 -16.54 -0.50
CA GLN A 130 -10.74 -17.69 -0.95
C GLN A 130 -9.37 -17.31 -1.55
N ARG A 131 -9.15 -16.04 -1.87
CA ARG A 131 -7.87 -15.49 -2.34
C ARG A 131 -7.38 -14.35 -1.43
N HIS A 132 -7.77 -14.36 -0.16
CA HIS A 132 -7.45 -13.29 0.79
C HIS A 132 -7.80 -11.89 0.26
N ASN A 133 -8.90 -11.80 -0.51
CA ASN A 133 -9.38 -10.56 -1.10
C ASN A 133 -8.35 -9.89 -2.04
N ALA A 134 -7.55 -10.68 -2.77
CA ALA A 134 -6.62 -10.16 -3.77
C ALA A 134 -7.32 -9.17 -4.74
N PHE A 135 -6.68 -8.03 -4.98
CA PHE A 135 -7.20 -6.89 -5.71
C PHE A 135 -6.95 -7.04 -7.21
N SER A 136 -7.92 -7.65 -7.88
CA SER A 136 -7.97 -7.85 -9.32
C SER A 136 -8.59 -6.66 -10.06
N THR A 137 -8.56 -6.69 -11.39
CA THR A 137 -9.08 -5.64 -12.27
C THR A 137 -10.60 -5.48 -12.12
N ASP A 138 -11.34 -6.59 -12.00
CA ASP A 138 -12.77 -6.58 -11.70
C ASP A 138 -13.08 -6.03 -10.29
N ALA A 139 -12.28 -6.39 -9.28
CA ALA A 139 -12.39 -5.85 -7.93
C ALA A 139 -12.14 -4.34 -7.89
N ARG A 140 -11.18 -3.84 -8.69
CA ARG A 140 -10.92 -2.40 -8.85
C ARG A 140 -12.13 -1.68 -9.45
N GLY A 141 -12.72 -2.23 -10.51
CA GLY A 141 -13.92 -1.69 -11.13
C GLY A 141 -15.09 -1.64 -10.15
N ALA A 142 -15.40 -2.76 -9.51
CA ALA A 142 -16.49 -2.86 -8.55
C ALA A 142 -16.30 -1.97 -7.31
N LEU A 143 -15.06 -1.81 -6.82
CA LEU A 143 -14.75 -0.85 -5.75
C LEU A 143 -15.01 0.59 -6.20
N LEU A 144 -14.56 0.95 -7.41
CA LEU A 144 -14.79 2.30 -7.94
C LEU A 144 -16.29 2.58 -8.05
N GLU A 145 -17.06 1.68 -8.64
CA GLU A 145 -18.52 1.80 -8.78
C GLU A 145 -19.21 1.99 -7.42
N ALA A 146 -18.83 1.20 -6.41
CA ALA A 146 -19.37 1.34 -5.06
C ALA A 146 -19.04 2.71 -4.44
N LEU A 147 -17.79 3.18 -4.58
CA LEU A 147 -17.37 4.47 -4.03
C LEU A 147 -17.98 5.66 -4.76
N GLU A 148 -18.25 5.55 -6.06
CA GLU A 148 -18.95 6.57 -6.84
C GLU A 148 -20.35 6.85 -6.30
N VAL A 149 -21.05 5.83 -5.74
CA VAL A 149 -22.33 6.04 -5.04
C VAL A 149 -22.17 7.05 -3.90
N ALA A 150 -21.18 6.84 -3.02
CA ALA A 150 -20.92 7.77 -1.92
C ALA A 150 -20.40 9.13 -2.41
N ARG A 151 -19.71 9.16 -3.55
CA ARG A 151 -19.17 10.41 -4.10
C ARG A 151 -20.27 11.31 -4.65
N LEU A 152 -21.26 10.71 -5.33
CA LEU A 152 -22.33 11.42 -6.02
C LEU A 152 -23.56 11.66 -5.14
N ASP A 153 -23.79 10.83 -4.12
CA ASP A 153 -24.92 10.98 -3.20
C ASP A 153 -24.49 11.70 -1.89
N PRO A 154 -24.84 12.99 -1.71
CA PRO A 154 -24.47 13.74 -0.51
C PRO A 154 -25.18 13.25 0.77
N SER A 155 -26.22 12.41 0.65
CA SER A 155 -26.86 11.80 1.83
C SER A 155 -26.04 10.65 2.44
N VAL A 156 -24.97 10.19 1.76
CA VAL A 156 -23.97 9.30 2.35
C VAL A 156 -22.98 10.12 3.17
N ASP A 157 -23.08 10.02 4.50
CA ASP A 157 -22.25 10.76 5.46
C ASP A 157 -21.21 9.87 6.17
N GLU A 158 -21.20 8.56 5.89
CA GLU A 158 -20.20 7.61 6.37
C GLU A 158 -19.91 6.55 5.31
N VAL A 159 -18.63 6.21 5.14
CA VAL A 159 -18.16 5.11 4.30
C VAL A 159 -17.29 4.20 5.16
N VAL A 160 -17.57 2.89 5.13
CA VAL A 160 -16.78 1.88 5.85
C VAL A 160 -16.25 0.86 4.86
N LEU A 161 -14.94 0.87 4.63
CA LEU A 161 -14.21 -0.11 3.83
C LEU A 161 -13.80 -1.30 4.70
N GLY A 162 -14.01 -2.52 4.22
CA GLY A 162 -13.65 -3.77 4.92
C GLY A 162 -13.31 -4.91 3.96
N GLY A 163 -13.04 -6.09 4.51
CA GLY A 163 -12.86 -7.33 3.73
C GLY A 163 -13.70 -8.48 4.29
N ASN A 164 -14.20 -9.36 3.44
CA ASN A 164 -14.87 -10.59 3.86
C ASN A 164 -13.86 -11.72 4.11
N GLY A 165 -14.17 -12.63 5.03
CA GLY A 165 -13.33 -13.79 5.33
C GLY A 165 -12.09 -13.43 6.16
N ARG A 166 -10.97 -14.13 5.90
CA ARG A 166 -9.79 -14.17 6.79
C ARG A 166 -8.86 -12.95 6.70
N SER A 167 -9.01 -12.13 5.67
CA SER A 167 -8.12 -10.98 5.42
C SER A 167 -8.93 -9.79 4.97
N PHE A 168 -8.38 -8.60 5.19
CA PHE A 168 -8.86 -7.38 4.55
C PHE A 168 -8.63 -7.43 3.03
N CYS A 169 -7.36 -7.45 2.60
CA CYS A 169 -6.94 -7.52 1.21
C CYS A 169 -5.42 -7.80 1.13
N SER A 170 -5.03 -8.83 0.38
CA SER A 170 -3.64 -9.26 0.23
C SER A 170 -2.87 -8.55 -0.89
N GLY A 171 -3.35 -7.40 -1.37
CA GLY A 171 -2.74 -6.66 -2.48
C GLY A 171 -3.15 -7.16 -3.86
N GLY A 172 -2.45 -6.74 -4.91
CA GLY A 172 -2.80 -7.07 -6.30
C GLY A 172 -2.90 -8.56 -6.58
N ASP A 173 -3.86 -8.98 -7.42
CA ASP A 173 -3.97 -10.39 -7.81
C ASP A 173 -2.81 -10.76 -8.75
N LEU A 174 -1.82 -11.48 -8.21
CA LEU A 174 -0.63 -11.91 -8.94
C LEU A 174 -0.97 -12.62 -10.25
N ALA A 175 -2.11 -13.30 -10.35
CA ALA A 175 -2.52 -14.00 -11.57
C ALA A 175 -2.82 -13.06 -12.76
N GLU A 176 -3.06 -11.76 -12.52
CA GLU A 176 -3.25 -10.75 -13.57
C GLU A 176 -1.95 -10.06 -13.99
N PHE A 177 -0.83 -10.30 -13.29
CA PHE A 177 0.43 -9.66 -13.64
C PHE A 177 0.94 -10.25 -14.97
N GLY A 178 1.27 -9.35 -15.91
CA GLY A 178 1.70 -9.71 -17.27
C GLY A 178 0.56 -9.85 -18.28
N THR A 179 -0.72 -9.62 -17.91
CA THR A 179 -1.86 -9.70 -18.84
C THR A 179 -2.19 -8.37 -19.52
N LEU A 180 -1.56 -7.28 -19.09
CA LEU A 180 -1.80 -5.94 -19.64
C LEU A 180 -1.28 -5.83 -21.07
N THR A 181 -2.07 -5.22 -21.96
CA THR A 181 -1.72 -5.04 -23.37
C THR A 181 -0.49 -4.15 -23.55
N ASP A 182 -0.46 -3.01 -22.87
CA ASP A 182 0.64 -2.05 -22.94
C ASP A 182 0.69 -1.12 -21.71
N PRO A 183 1.86 -0.54 -21.40
CA PRO A 183 2.06 0.30 -20.22
C PRO A 183 1.30 1.63 -20.24
N ALA A 184 0.97 2.16 -21.42
CA ALA A 184 0.26 3.43 -21.55
C ALA A 184 -1.24 3.25 -21.25
N SER A 185 -1.86 2.19 -21.80
CA SER A 185 -3.23 1.80 -21.44
C SER A 185 -3.35 1.50 -19.94
N ALA A 186 -2.37 0.79 -19.36
CA ALA A 186 -2.33 0.53 -17.92
C ALA A 186 -2.22 1.82 -17.08
N HIS A 187 -1.41 2.78 -17.54
CA HIS A 187 -1.30 4.11 -16.91
C HIS A 187 -2.63 4.86 -16.93
N LEU A 188 -3.32 4.88 -18.07
CA LEU A 188 -4.61 5.54 -18.21
C LEU A 188 -5.68 4.87 -17.34
N ALA A 189 -5.70 3.54 -17.27
CA ALA A 189 -6.60 2.81 -16.38
C ALA A 189 -6.37 3.19 -14.91
N ARG A 190 -5.11 3.19 -14.45
CA ARG A 190 -4.74 3.55 -13.07
C ARG A 190 -5.06 4.99 -12.68
N THR A 191 -5.04 5.93 -13.64
CA THR A 191 -5.23 7.36 -13.37
C THR A 191 -6.63 7.89 -13.67
N ARG A 192 -7.38 7.25 -14.55
CA ARG A 192 -8.75 7.64 -14.93
C ARG A 192 -9.83 6.83 -14.22
N HIS A 193 -9.52 5.60 -13.83
CA HIS A 193 -10.43 4.69 -13.11
C HIS A 193 -9.82 4.30 -11.77
N SER A 194 -9.53 5.32 -10.94
CA SER A 194 -8.74 5.19 -9.73
C SER A 194 -9.60 5.27 -8.47
N PRO A 195 -9.81 4.15 -7.74
CA PRO A 195 -10.45 4.20 -6.42
C PRO A 195 -9.72 5.11 -5.44
N ALA A 196 -8.38 5.23 -5.55
CA ALA A 196 -7.58 6.14 -4.73
C ALA A 196 -8.03 7.60 -4.81
N LEU A 197 -8.33 8.09 -6.03
CA LEU A 197 -8.77 9.48 -6.22
C LEU A 197 -10.14 9.72 -5.61
N VAL A 198 -11.05 8.75 -5.78
CA VAL A 198 -12.39 8.83 -5.16
C VAL A 198 -12.30 8.74 -3.64
N LEU A 199 -11.48 7.84 -3.08
CA LEU A 199 -11.26 7.76 -1.63
C LEU A 199 -10.64 9.04 -1.06
N ALA A 200 -9.76 9.71 -1.81
CA ALA A 200 -9.20 10.99 -1.41
C ALA A 200 -10.28 12.08 -1.35
N GLU A 201 -11.13 12.20 -2.38
CA GLU A 201 -12.26 13.14 -2.40
C GLU A 201 -13.28 12.84 -1.28
N LEU A 202 -13.58 11.57 -1.05
CA LEU A 202 -14.45 11.13 0.05
C LEU A 202 -13.85 11.45 1.42
N THR A 203 -12.54 11.28 1.59
CA THR A 203 -11.86 11.57 2.85
C THR A 203 -11.79 13.07 3.13
N GLU A 204 -11.60 13.90 2.10
CA GLU A 204 -11.70 15.35 2.22
C GLU A 204 -13.11 15.78 2.67
N ARG A 205 -14.15 15.15 2.11
CA ARG A 205 -15.56 15.44 2.44
C ARG A 205 -16.00 14.91 3.81
N LEU A 206 -15.61 13.68 4.15
CA LEU A 206 -16.13 12.92 5.29
C LEU A 206 -15.19 12.90 6.50
N GLY A 207 -13.92 13.25 6.32
CA GLY A 207 -12.89 13.13 7.34
C GLY A 207 -12.84 11.72 7.93
N ARG A 208 -12.89 11.62 9.27
CA ARG A 208 -12.88 10.35 10.02
C ARG A 208 -14.11 9.46 9.82
N ARG A 209 -15.11 9.92 9.06
CA ARG A 209 -16.26 9.09 8.65
C ARG A 209 -16.02 8.33 7.33
N CYS A 210 -14.90 8.57 6.63
CA CYS A 210 -14.37 7.60 5.69
C CYS A 210 -13.43 6.67 6.45
N ARG A 211 -13.87 5.44 6.73
CA ARG A 211 -13.20 4.49 7.63
C ARG A 211 -12.74 3.25 6.90
N ALA A 212 -11.62 2.68 7.34
CA ALA A 212 -11.23 1.32 7.02
C ALA A 212 -11.21 0.47 8.29
N GLU A 213 -11.81 -0.72 8.23
CA GLU A 213 -11.69 -1.76 9.25
C GLU A 213 -10.91 -2.93 8.66
N VAL A 214 -9.69 -3.13 9.13
CA VAL A 214 -8.72 -4.05 8.53
C VAL A 214 -8.32 -5.16 9.50
N HIS A 215 -8.07 -6.36 8.98
CA HIS A 215 -7.74 -7.57 9.74
C HIS A 215 -6.97 -8.56 8.86
N GLY A 216 -6.30 -9.54 9.48
CA GLY A 216 -5.52 -10.54 8.75
C GLY A 216 -4.50 -9.92 7.79
N GLN A 217 -4.50 -10.34 6.51
CA GLN A 217 -3.58 -9.75 5.53
C GLN A 217 -4.06 -8.37 5.06
N VAL A 218 -3.19 -7.36 5.24
CA VAL A 218 -3.39 -5.97 4.81
C VAL A 218 -2.16 -5.55 4.00
N LEU A 219 -2.06 -6.07 2.78
CA LEU A 219 -0.85 -5.98 1.97
C LEU A 219 -1.07 -5.18 0.70
N GLY A 220 0.00 -4.58 0.19
CA GLY A 220 0.05 -3.89 -1.10
C GLY A 220 -1.18 -3.01 -1.33
N SER A 221 -1.85 -3.16 -2.48
CA SER A 221 -3.06 -2.37 -2.81
C SER A 221 -4.18 -2.40 -1.78
N GLY A 222 -4.29 -3.42 -0.93
CA GLY A 222 -5.19 -3.37 0.22
C GLY A 222 -4.81 -2.25 1.18
N LEU A 223 -3.55 -2.25 1.64
CA LEU A 223 -3.01 -1.20 2.50
C LEU A 223 -3.07 0.18 1.84
N GLU A 224 -2.80 0.27 0.53
CA GLU A 224 -2.87 1.53 -0.23
C GLU A 224 -4.27 2.15 -0.13
N MET A 225 -5.33 1.34 -0.30
CA MET A 225 -6.72 1.80 -0.19
C MET A 225 -7.09 2.17 1.25
N ALA A 226 -6.74 1.34 2.22
CA ALA A 226 -7.02 1.62 3.63
C ALA A 226 -6.37 2.94 4.09
N ALA A 227 -5.14 3.21 3.66
CA ALA A 227 -4.40 4.41 4.02
C ALA A 227 -5.03 5.71 3.48
N TYR A 228 -5.87 5.65 2.44
CA TYR A 228 -6.62 6.81 1.96
C TYR A 228 -7.78 7.20 2.88
N CYS A 229 -8.37 6.25 3.63
CA CYS A 229 -9.47 6.54 4.54
C CYS A 229 -9.01 7.52 5.63
N GLY A 230 -9.91 8.37 6.12
CA GLY A 230 -9.63 9.34 7.18
C GLY A 230 -9.45 8.72 8.58
N TRP A 231 -9.81 7.45 8.75
CA TRP A 231 -9.57 6.71 9.98
C TRP A 231 -9.45 5.20 9.72
N VAL A 232 -8.38 4.58 10.23
CA VAL A 232 -8.09 3.15 10.02
C VAL A 232 -8.06 2.44 11.37
N ARG A 233 -8.94 1.45 11.53
CA ARG A 233 -8.94 0.52 12.66
C ARG A 233 -8.45 -0.84 12.24
N CYS A 234 -7.59 -1.41 13.06
CA CYS A 234 -6.88 -2.64 12.80
C CYS A 234 -7.17 -3.69 13.87
N ASP A 235 -7.37 -4.94 13.47
CA ASP A 235 -7.37 -6.07 14.40
C ASP A 235 -5.91 -6.37 14.85
N PRO A 236 -5.69 -6.88 16.08
CA PRO A 236 -4.35 -7.06 16.63
C PRO A 236 -3.51 -8.11 15.90
N ASP A 237 -4.14 -9.04 15.16
CA ASP A 237 -3.48 -10.09 14.38
C ASP A 237 -3.17 -9.70 12.93
N ALA A 238 -3.39 -8.43 12.56
CA ALA A 238 -3.15 -7.96 11.21
C ALA A 238 -1.66 -7.97 10.85
N VAL A 239 -1.39 -8.39 9.63
CA VAL A 239 -0.07 -8.39 8.99
C VAL A 239 -0.09 -7.32 7.90
N ILE A 240 0.71 -6.27 8.08
CA ILE A 240 0.66 -5.06 7.28
C ILE A 240 1.98 -4.89 6.52
N GLY A 241 1.96 -4.65 5.21
CA GLY A 241 3.21 -4.49 4.45
C GLY A 241 3.05 -4.19 2.96
N LEU A 242 4.19 -3.92 2.32
CA LEU A 242 4.30 -3.55 0.90
C LEU A 242 5.30 -4.47 0.19
N PRO A 243 4.84 -5.61 -0.36
CA PRO A 243 5.72 -6.65 -0.91
C PRO A 243 6.25 -6.36 -2.33
N GLU A 244 5.87 -5.24 -2.95
CA GLU A 244 6.00 -4.98 -4.39
C GLU A 244 7.43 -5.07 -4.93
N LEU A 245 8.43 -4.74 -4.12
CA LEU A 245 9.84 -4.80 -4.56
C LEU A 245 10.24 -6.21 -5.00
N ALA A 246 9.70 -7.25 -4.36
CA ALA A 246 9.99 -8.64 -4.73
C ALA A 246 9.45 -9.05 -6.11
N LEU A 247 8.68 -8.17 -6.75
CA LEU A 247 8.17 -8.31 -8.10
C LEU A 247 8.96 -7.43 -9.09
N GLY A 248 9.97 -6.66 -8.64
CA GLY A 248 10.60 -5.62 -9.46
C GLY A 248 9.70 -4.40 -9.67
N LEU A 249 8.81 -4.12 -8.72
CA LEU A 249 7.80 -3.06 -8.78
C LEU A 249 7.80 -2.21 -7.51
N ILE A 250 6.98 -1.16 -7.51
CA ILE A 250 6.68 -0.30 -6.36
C ILE A 250 5.16 -0.33 -6.09
N PRO A 251 4.64 0.21 -4.98
CA PRO A 251 3.19 0.41 -4.82
C PRO A 251 2.60 1.16 -6.02
N GLY A 252 1.43 0.73 -6.50
CA GLY A 252 0.88 1.14 -7.81
C GLY A 252 -0.61 1.45 -7.82
N ALA A 253 -1.26 1.45 -6.66
CA ALA A 253 -2.66 1.86 -6.51
C ALA A 253 -2.81 3.13 -5.65
N GLY A 254 -1.77 3.95 -5.57
CA GLY A 254 -1.72 5.23 -4.87
C GLY A 254 -1.02 5.19 -3.52
N GLY A 255 -0.35 4.08 -3.17
CA GLY A 255 0.32 3.87 -1.88
C GLY A 255 1.48 4.80 -1.62
N THR A 256 2.25 5.16 -2.65
CA THR A 256 3.34 6.14 -2.52
C THR A 256 2.83 7.53 -2.14
N VAL A 257 1.52 7.76 -2.26
CA VAL A 257 0.82 8.97 -1.80
C VAL A 257 0.17 8.74 -0.44
N SER A 258 -0.78 7.80 -0.32
CA SER A 258 -1.60 7.65 0.89
C SER A 258 -0.78 7.23 2.12
N ILE A 259 0.09 6.24 1.95
CA ILE A 259 0.94 5.72 3.03
C ILE A 259 1.98 6.77 3.41
N THR A 260 2.61 7.40 2.43
CA THR A 260 3.59 8.48 2.66
C THR A 260 3.00 9.68 3.39
N ARG A 261 1.73 10.03 3.15
CA ARG A 261 1.05 11.07 3.94
C ARG A 261 0.90 10.69 5.41
N ARG A 262 0.66 9.41 5.71
CA ARG A 262 0.51 8.90 7.07
C ARG A 262 1.85 8.81 7.81
N ILE A 263 2.84 8.13 7.23
CA ILE A 263 4.07 7.74 7.94
C ILE A 263 5.34 8.45 7.45
N GLY A 264 5.23 9.29 6.43
CA GLY A 264 6.36 9.96 5.80
C GLY A 264 7.18 9.05 4.87
N ARG A 265 7.94 9.66 3.97
CA ARG A 265 8.66 8.94 2.91
C ARG A 265 9.68 7.93 3.41
N TRP A 266 10.28 8.16 4.58
CA TRP A 266 11.32 7.28 5.13
C TRP A 266 10.77 5.93 5.59
N ARG A 267 9.67 5.92 6.37
CA ARG A 267 9.01 4.68 6.80
C ARG A 267 8.35 3.97 5.62
N THR A 268 7.75 4.71 4.67
CA THR A 268 7.25 4.11 3.42
C THR A 268 8.37 3.45 2.64
N ALA A 269 9.51 4.14 2.45
CA ALA A 269 10.67 3.59 1.75
C ALA A 269 11.19 2.33 2.45
N TYR A 270 11.29 2.34 3.78
CA TYR A 270 11.69 1.15 4.53
C TYR A 270 10.74 -0.03 4.31
N LEU A 271 9.41 0.17 4.37
CA LEU A 271 8.43 -0.91 4.14
C LEU A 271 8.60 -1.53 2.75
N VAL A 272 8.74 -0.71 1.71
CA VAL A 272 8.89 -1.20 0.33
C VAL A 272 10.26 -1.87 0.14
N LEU A 273 11.34 -1.20 0.57
CA LEU A 273 12.71 -1.66 0.30
C LEU A 273 13.08 -2.91 1.09
N SER A 274 12.67 -2.99 2.37
CA SER A 274 12.86 -4.21 3.18
C SER A 274 11.91 -5.33 2.76
N GLY A 275 10.71 -5.02 2.27
CA GLY A 275 9.65 -5.98 2.04
C GLY A 275 9.15 -6.66 3.33
N HIS A 276 9.55 -6.14 4.50
CA HIS A 276 9.07 -6.64 5.79
C HIS A 276 7.63 -6.23 6.04
N THR A 277 6.93 -7.08 6.79
CA THR A 277 5.64 -6.74 7.37
C THR A 277 5.84 -6.18 8.77
N ILE A 278 4.89 -5.35 9.20
CA ILE A 278 4.80 -4.83 10.56
C ILE A 278 3.49 -5.31 11.19
N ASP A 279 3.51 -5.42 12.52
CA ASP A 279 2.33 -5.73 13.32
C ASP A 279 1.44 -4.49 13.54
N ALA A 280 0.25 -4.72 14.11
CA ALA A 280 -0.71 -3.66 14.39
C ALA A 280 -0.17 -2.60 15.37
N ALA A 281 0.62 -3.01 16.37
CA ALA A 281 1.20 -2.11 17.37
C ALA A 281 2.23 -1.15 16.75
N THR A 282 3.11 -1.66 15.88
CA THR A 282 4.08 -0.86 15.13
C THR A 282 3.36 0.07 14.17
N ALA A 283 2.36 -0.44 13.43
CA ALA A 283 1.56 0.38 12.53
C ALA A 283 0.84 1.54 13.25
N GLN A 284 0.32 1.30 14.46
CA GLN A 284 -0.30 2.35 15.27
C GLN A 284 0.73 3.36 15.76
N THR A 285 1.87 2.89 16.28
CA THR A 285 3.00 3.74 16.71
C THR A 285 3.48 4.63 15.56
N TRP A 286 3.44 4.13 14.33
CA TRP A 286 3.85 4.90 13.16
C TRP A 286 2.80 5.89 12.67
N GLY A 287 1.54 5.77 13.11
CA GLY A 287 0.40 6.53 12.59
C GLY A 287 -0.15 5.99 11.27
N LEU A 288 0.27 4.78 10.86
CA LEU A 288 -0.28 4.11 9.68
C LEU A 288 -1.73 3.68 9.93
N VAL A 289 -2.01 3.19 11.15
CA VAL A 289 -3.36 2.93 11.64
C VAL A 289 -3.66 3.80 12.85
N ASP A 290 -4.94 4.11 13.07
CA ASP A 290 -5.39 5.05 14.09
C ASP A 290 -5.82 4.34 15.39
N GLU A 291 -6.35 3.13 15.28
CA GLU A 291 -6.81 2.31 16.41
C GLU A 291 -6.47 0.83 16.18
N VAL A 292 -6.01 0.15 17.23
CA VAL A 292 -5.94 -1.32 17.29
C VAL A 292 -7.06 -1.81 18.19
N ARG A 293 -7.85 -2.79 17.73
CA ARG A 293 -8.92 -3.38 18.54
C ARG A 293 -8.33 -4.08 19.78
N PRO A 294 -9.05 -4.08 20.90
CA PRO A 294 -8.70 -4.94 22.03
C PRO A 294 -8.63 -6.39 21.59
N GLU A 295 -7.64 -7.14 22.09
CA GLU A 295 -7.62 -8.60 21.92
C GLU A 295 -8.94 -9.18 22.44
N THR A 296 -9.66 -9.87 21.56
CA THR A 296 -10.84 -10.62 21.99
C THR A 296 -10.34 -11.89 22.66
N VAL A 297 -10.28 -11.90 23.99
CA VAL A 297 -10.02 -13.12 24.76
C VAL A 297 -11.22 -14.05 24.57
N THR A 298 -11.12 -14.96 23.61
CA THR A 298 -12.10 -16.05 23.49
C THR A 298 -11.86 -16.99 24.66
N LEU A 299 -12.63 -16.82 25.74
CA LEU A 299 -12.72 -17.82 26.80
C LEU A 299 -13.15 -19.14 26.14
N ARG A 300 -12.24 -20.11 26.11
CA ARG A 300 -12.52 -21.48 25.65
C ARG A 300 -13.32 -22.24 26.71
#